data_AF-A0A2P8EXH9-F1
#
_entry.id   AF-A0A2P8EXH9-F1
#
_cell.length_a   1.000
_cell.length_b   1.000
_cell.length_c   1.000
_cell.angle_alpha   90.00
_cell.angle_beta   90.00
_cell.angle_gamma   90.00
#
_symmetry.space_group_name_H-M   'P 1'
#
loop_
_entity.id
_entity.type
_entity.pdbx_description
1 polymer ?
#
loop_
_entity_poly.entity_id
_entity_poly.type
_entity_poly.pdbx_seq_one_letter_code
_entity_poly.pdbx_strand_id
1 'polypeptide(L)'
;MSTLKTTVTTLALSCVLASNAHAGFRLNDGRVLIKTGDPVAKIHQHIKPTKSYSGKVCAKPSVMSCRRKGSTHGRIYEYEIKKVTYVVQSNSGQITYIEWKY
;
A
#
# COMPACT_ATOMS: atom_id res chain seq x y z
N MET A 1 38.11 45.88 4.16
CA MET A 1 38.11 44.40 4.36
C MET A 1 36.80 44.06 5.04
N SER A 2 35.84 43.47 4.30
CA SER A 2 34.49 43.21 4.81
C SER A 2 34.28 41.70 4.98
N THR A 3 34.10 41.26 6.23
CA THR A 3 33.87 39.87 6.61
C THR A 3 32.38 39.51 6.50
N LEU A 4 32.06 38.60 5.59
CA LEU A 4 30.72 38.03 5.42
C LEU A 4 30.41 37.03 6.55
N LYS A 5 29.25 37.23 7.18
CA LYS A 5 28.70 36.37 8.23
C LYS A 5 28.08 35.12 7.61
N THR A 6 28.67 33.97 7.86
CA THR A 6 28.15 32.66 7.43
C THR A 6 26.92 32.29 8.26
N THR A 7 25.75 32.26 7.63
CA THR A 7 24.50 31.82 8.26
C THR A 7 24.33 30.32 8.05
N VAL A 8 24.42 29.53 9.12
CA VAL A 8 24.17 28.07 9.08
C VAL A 8 22.66 27.85 9.08
N THR A 9 22.13 27.34 7.96
CA THR A 9 20.71 26.96 7.82
C THR A 9 20.57 25.48 8.15
N THR A 10 19.97 25.15 9.29
CA THR A 10 19.62 23.78 9.69
C THR A 10 18.40 23.29 8.91
N LEU A 11 18.60 22.25 8.10
CA LEU A 11 17.53 21.54 7.39
C LEU A 11 16.65 20.78 8.39
N ALA A 12 15.39 21.19 8.52
CA ALA A 12 14.37 20.44 9.24
C ALA A 12 13.95 19.21 8.41
N LEU A 13 14.25 18.01 8.93
CA LEU A 13 13.80 16.74 8.36
C LEU A 13 12.27 16.64 8.53
N SER A 14 11.54 16.92 7.46
CA SER A 14 10.09 16.75 7.41
C SER A 14 9.79 15.26 7.27
N CYS A 15 9.33 14.64 8.35
CA CYS A 15 8.92 13.23 8.37
C CYS A 15 7.60 13.10 7.60
N VAL A 16 7.68 12.73 6.32
CA VAL A 16 6.52 12.49 5.47
C VAL A 16 5.94 11.11 5.82
N LEU A 17 5.03 11.07 6.79
CA LEU A 17 4.10 9.96 6.96
C LEU A 17 3.03 10.03 5.87
N ALA A 18 3.43 9.86 4.60
CA ALA A 18 2.50 9.72 3.50
C ALA A 18 2.04 8.27 3.43
N SER A 19 0.90 7.97 4.04
CA SER A 19 0.09 6.79 3.70
C SER A 19 -0.42 6.96 2.26
N ASN A 20 0.43 6.60 1.30
CA ASN A 20 0.17 6.68 -0.13
C ASN A 20 -0.63 5.45 -0.56
N ALA A 21 -1.95 5.60 -0.57
CA ALA A 21 -2.84 4.70 -1.29
C ALA A 21 -2.31 4.51 -2.72
N HIS A 22 -1.92 3.28 -3.08
CA HIS A 22 -1.29 2.99 -4.37
C HIS A 22 -2.20 2.09 -5.19
N ALA A 23 -2.27 2.34 -6.50
CA ALA A 23 -3.02 1.49 -7.42
C ALA A 23 -2.37 0.10 -7.63
N GLY A 24 -1.20 -0.18 -7.04
CA GLY A 24 -0.47 -1.43 -7.24
C GLY A 24 0.92 -1.48 -6.60
N PHE A 25 1.54 -2.65 -6.65
CA PHE A 25 2.93 -2.92 -6.24
C PHE A 25 3.57 -3.98 -7.15
N ARG A 26 4.90 -4.13 -7.08
CA ARG A 26 5.62 -5.10 -7.92
C ARG A 26 6.23 -6.23 -7.09
N LEU A 27 6.14 -7.44 -7.63
CA LEU A 27 6.74 -8.67 -7.12
C LEU A 27 7.88 -9.14 -8.05
N ASN A 28 8.70 -10.09 -7.56
CA ASN A 28 9.82 -10.69 -8.31
C ASN A 28 10.75 -9.64 -8.95
N ASP A 29 11.26 -8.74 -8.12
CA ASP A 29 12.17 -7.65 -8.52
C ASP A 29 11.66 -6.79 -9.68
N GLY A 30 10.34 -6.57 -9.74
CA GLY A 30 9.72 -5.67 -10.70
C GLY A 30 9.00 -6.36 -11.85
N ARG A 31 9.16 -7.68 -12.02
CA ARG A 31 8.64 -8.43 -13.17
C ARG A 31 7.13 -8.60 -13.15
N VAL A 32 6.53 -8.67 -11.96
CA VAL A 32 5.09 -8.91 -11.81
C VAL A 32 4.45 -7.68 -11.20
N LEU A 33 3.60 -7.00 -11.96
CA LEU A 33 2.82 -5.87 -11.49
C LEU A 33 1.47 -6.36 -10.98
N ILE A 34 1.22 -6.11 -9.69
CA ILE A 34 -0.06 -6.34 -9.01
C ILE A 34 -0.78 -5.00 -8.94
N LYS A 35 -2.05 -4.96 -9.33
CA LYS A 35 -2.87 -3.76 -9.28
C LYS A 35 -4.23 -4.01 -8.66
N THR A 36 -4.88 -2.93 -8.24
CA THR A 36 -6.32 -2.97 -7.93
C THR A 36 -7.10 -3.49 -9.14
N GLY A 37 -8.05 -4.39 -8.91
CA GLY A 37 -8.81 -5.09 -9.95
C GLY A 37 -8.24 -6.45 -10.35
N ASP A 38 -6.96 -6.73 -10.07
CA ASP A 38 -6.37 -8.06 -10.28
C ASP A 38 -6.97 -9.10 -9.32
N PRO A 39 -6.97 -10.40 -9.68
CA PRO A 39 -7.32 -11.45 -8.75
C PRO A 39 -6.24 -11.63 -7.68
N VAL A 40 -6.62 -11.87 -6.43
CA VAL A 40 -5.68 -12.16 -5.33
C VAL A 40 -4.82 -13.40 -5.62
N ALA A 41 -5.36 -14.36 -6.39
CA ALA A 41 -4.64 -15.54 -6.84
C ALA A 41 -3.30 -15.18 -7.53
N LYS A 42 -3.23 -14.04 -8.23
CA LYS A 42 -2.00 -13.54 -8.88
C LYS A 42 -0.89 -13.24 -7.88
N ILE A 43 -1.22 -12.75 -6.68
CA ILE A 43 -0.25 -12.58 -5.60
C ILE A 43 0.15 -13.95 -5.04
N HIS A 44 -0.84 -14.80 -4.78
CA HIS A 44 -0.65 -16.11 -4.14
C HIS A 44 0.15 -17.13 -4.97
N GLN A 45 0.30 -16.89 -6.27
CA GLN A 45 1.21 -17.63 -7.15
C GLN A 45 2.69 -17.33 -6.85
N HIS A 46 2.99 -16.19 -6.23
CA HIS A 46 4.37 -15.75 -5.97
C HIS A 46 4.71 -15.76 -4.48
N ILE A 47 3.80 -15.32 -3.63
CA ILE A 47 4.03 -15.19 -2.19
C ILE A 47 2.77 -15.54 -1.39
N LYS A 48 2.97 -16.04 -0.16
CA LYS A 48 1.88 -16.25 0.80
C LYS A 48 1.72 -15.02 1.70
N PRO A 49 0.48 -14.72 2.15
CA PRO A 49 0.27 -13.63 3.10
C PRO A 49 0.89 -13.98 4.46
N THR A 50 1.46 -12.99 5.14
CA THR A 50 1.90 -13.11 6.54
C THR A 50 0.71 -13.13 7.49
N LYS A 51 -0.35 -12.38 7.16
CA LYS A 51 -1.64 -12.39 7.88
C LYS A 51 -2.81 -12.41 6.92
N SER A 52 -3.90 -13.08 7.31
CA SER A 52 -5.17 -13.01 6.61
C SER A 52 -6.32 -12.99 7.60
N TYR A 53 -7.24 -12.04 7.42
CA TYR A 53 -8.41 -11.88 8.27
C TYR A 53 -9.57 -11.29 7.47
N SER A 54 -10.78 -11.40 8.02
CA SER A 54 -11.97 -10.79 7.42
C SER A 54 -12.20 -9.40 8.00
N GLY A 55 -12.73 -8.49 7.19
CA GLY A 55 -12.92 -7.11 7.63
C GLY A 55 -13.69 -6.26 6.63
N LYS A 56 -13.77 -4.97 6.92
CA LYS A 56 -14.39 -4.00 6.04
C LYS A 56 -13.44 -3.65 4.90
N VAL A 57 -13.86 -3.90 3.67
CA VAL A 57 -13.09 -3.67 2.45
C VAL A 57 -13.89 -2.84 1.45
N CYS A 58 -13.26 -2.38 0.37
CA CYS A 58 -14.00 -1.71 -0.70
C CYS A 58 -14.88 -2.68 -1.48
N ALA A 59 -16.10 -2.25 -1.79
CA ALA A 59 -17.04 -3.08 -2.56
C ALA A 59 -16.59 -3.26 -4.01
N LYS A 60 -15.86 -2.27 -4.55
CA LYS A 60 -15.29 -2.25 -5.89
C LYS A 60 -13.82 -1.83 -5.83
N PRO A 61 -13.02 -2.18 -6.85
CA PRO A 61 -11.68 -1.63 -7.07
C PRO A 61 -11.64 -0.11 -6.93
N SER A 62 -10.78 0.36 -6.03
CA SER A 62 -10.53 1.77 -5.78
C SER A 62 -9.04 2.00 -5.53
N VAL A 63 -8.54 3.14 -5.99
CA VAL A 63 -7.17 3.59 -5.70
C VAL A 63 -7.09 4.36 -4.38
N MET A 64 -8.22 4.62 -3.74
CA MET A 64 -8.34 5.28 -2.43
C MET A 64 -9.17 4.43 -1.48
N SER A 65 -8.98 4.62 -0.17
CA SER A 65 -9.82 3.97 0.83
C SER A 65 -11.29 4.37 0.65
N CYS A 66 -12.17 3.37 0.66
CA CYS A 66 -13.61 3.58 0.50
C CYS A 66 -14.23 4.08 1.80
N ARG A 67 -15.06 5.12 1.69
CA ARG A 67 -15.92 5.59 2.78
C ARG A 67 -16.97 4.53 3.12
N ARG A 68 -17.61 4.64 4.30
CA ARG A 68 -18.62 3.68 4.80
C ARG A 68 -19.67 3.23 3.78
N LYS A 69 -20.14 4.11 2.87
CA LYS A 69 -21.14 3.82 1.82
C LYS A 69 -20.59 3.08 0.58
N GLY A 70 -19.29 2.83 0.50
CA GLY A 70 -18.64 2.10 -0.60
C GLY A 70 -17.87 0.85 -0.15
N SER A 71 -18.15 0.38 1.06
CA SER A 71 -17.47 -0.76 1.66
C SER A 71 -18.39 -1.96 1.84
N THR A 72 -17.82 -3.15 1.83
CA THR A 72 -18.47 -4.42 2.10
C THR A 72 -17.64 -5.24 3.08
N HIS A 73 -18.11 -6.43 3.48
CA HIS A 73 -17.30 -7.41 4.18
C HIS A 73 -16.50 -8.24 3.18
N GLY A 74 -15.21 -8.42 3.44
CA GLY A 74 -14.32 -9.18 2.57
C GLY A 74 -13.07 -9.62 3.29
N ARG A 75 -12.02 -9.95 2.54
CA ARG A 75 -10.75 -10.45 3.08
C ARG A 75 -9.67 -9.40 2.99
N ILE A 76 -8.84 -9.35 4.01
CA ILE A 76 -7.65 -8.50 4.09
C ILE A 76 -6.45 -9.42 4.23
N TYR A 77 -5.42 -9.13 3.45
CA TYR A 77 -4.16 -9.85 3.42
C TYR A 77 -3.03 -8.89 3.72
N GLU A 78 -2.12 -9.26 4.63
CA GLU A 78 -0.86 -8.54 4.81
C GLU A 78 0.26 -9.35 4.17
N TYR A 79 1.12 -8.68 3.42
CA TYR A 79 2.32 -9.25 2.81
C TYR A 79 3.53 -8.41 3.20
N GLU A 80 4.57 -9.06 3.71
CA GLU A 80 5.84 -8.37 4.01
C GLU A 80 6.81 -8.56 2.84
N ILE A 81 7.22 -7.46 2.22
CA ILE A 81 8.10 -7.45 1.05
C ILE A 81 9.17 -6.38 1.28
N LYS A 82 10.45 -6.80 1.38
CA LYS A 82 11.59 -5.89 1.55
C LYS A 82 11.39 -4.88 2.71
N LYS A 83 10.89 -5.35 3.86
CA LYS A 83 10.55 -4.55 5.06
C LYS A 83 9.39 -3.56 4.89
N VAL A 84 8.60 -3.69 3.82
CA VAL A 84 7.35 -2.94 3.63
C VAL A 84 6.19 -3.91 3.77
N THR A 85 5.21 -3.58 4.61
CA THR A 85 3.99 -4.37 4.72
C THR A 85 2.95 -3.82 3.76
N TYR A 86 2.52 -4.62 2.79
CA TYR A 86 1.42 -4.33 1.90
C TYR A 86 0.14 -4.92 2.46
N VAL A 87 -0.87 -4.08 2.69
CA VAL A 87 -2.21 -4.50 3.11
C VAL A 87 -3.10 -4.48 1.87
N VAL A 88 -3.55 -5.66 1.47
CA VAL A 88 -4.35 -5.89 0.27
C VAL A 88 -5.75 -6.27 0.69
N GLN A 89 -6.71 -5.44 0.32
CA GLN A 89 -8.12 -5.72 0.53
C GLN A 89 -8.71 -6.43 -0.68
N SER A 90 -9.59 -7.39 -0.44
CA SER A 90 -10.22 -8.20 -1.46
C SER A 90 -11.70 -8.42 -1.20
N ASN A 91 -12.49 -8.29 -2.25
CA ASN A 91 -13.89 -8.68 -2.30
C ASN A 91 -14.05 -9.76 -3.37
N SER A 92 -14.65 -10.90 -3.01
CA SER A 92 -14.91 -12.01 -3.94
C SER A 92 -13.68 -12.46 -4.75
N GLY A 93 -12.49 -12.42 -4.12
CA GLY A 93 -11.22 -12.83 -4.74
C GLY A 93 -10.57 -11.78 -5.65
N GLN A 94 -11.21 -10.63 -5.87
CA GLN A 94 -10.64 -9.49 -6.59
C GLN A 94 -10.02 -8.48 -5.61
N ILE A 95 -8.84 -7.96 -5.94
CA ILE A 95 -8.19 -6.90 -5.16
C ILE A 95 -8.99 -5.61 -5.32
N THR A 96 -9.48 -5.08 -4.21
CA THR A 96 -10.31 -3.87 -4.19
C THR A 96 -9.57 -2.63 -3.74
N TYR A 97 -8.50 -2.79 -2.97
CA TYR A 97 -7.67 -1.68 -2.49
C TYR A 97 -6.31 -2.20 -2.02
N ILE A 98 -5.27 -1.38 -2.16
CA ILE A 98 -3.91 -1.68 -1.74
C ILE A 98 -3.36 -0.46 -0.99
N GLU A 99 -2.84 -0.71 0.20
CA GLU A 99 -2.05 0.25 0.97
C GLU A 99 -0.74 -0.39 1.43
N TRP A 100 0.21 0.44 1.82
CA TRP A 100 1.48 -0.02 2.37
C TRP A 100 1.80 0.75 3.66
N LYS A 101 2.53 0.10 4.55
CA LYS A 101 3.03 0.65 5.82
C LYS A 101 4.48 0.19 6.04
N TYR A 102 5.30 1.07 6.62
CA TYR A 102 6.66 0.76 7.10
C TYR A 102 6.60 0.13 8.50
#